data_AF-A0A7K3UEB3-F1
#
_entry.id   AF-A0A7K3UEB3-F1
#
_cell.length_a   1.000
_cell.length_b   1.000
_cell.length_c   1.000
_cell.angle_alpha   90.00
_cell.angle_beta   90.00
_cell.angle_gamma   90.00
#
_symmetry.space_group_name_H-M   'P 1'
#
loop_
_entity.id
_entity.type
_entity.pdbx_description
1 polymer ?
#
loop_
_entity_poly.entity_id
_entity_poly.type
_entity_poly.pdbx_seq_one_letter_code
_entity_poly.pdbx_strand_id
1 'polypeptide(L)' 'MSLLVNSSFSPEDFDVLRGALGAWCAERRIDIKSVEAQFAASAALDLYQAGHDSRETLLHALRDRKAA' A
#
# COMPACT_ATOMS: atom_id res chain seq x y z
N MET A 1 19.41 -11.62 8.02
CA MET A 1 20.08 -10.47 7.37
C MET A 1 19.02 -9.72 6.60
N SER A 2 18.46 -8.65 7.17
CA SER A 2 17.51 -7.81 6.44
C SER A 2 18.31 -6.89 5.54
N LEU A 3 18.28 -7.18 4.23
CA LEU A 3 18.65 -6.21 3.23
C LEU A 3 17.63 -5.08 3.35
N LEU A 4 17.99 -4.02 4.07
CA LEU A 4 17.37 -2.71 3.84
C LEU A 4 17.81 -2.31 2.44
N VAL A 5 17.12 -2.88 1.45
CA VAL A 5 17.18 -2.41 0.08
C VAL A 5 16.78 -0.95 0.17
N ASN A 6 17.76 -0.09 -0.08
CA ASN A 6 17.54 1.32 -0.32
C ASN A 6 16.80 1.43 -1.67
N SER A 7 15.57 0.92 -1.75
CA SER A 7 14.64 1.23 -2.81
C SER A 7 14.36 2.72 -2.63
N SER A 8 15.11 3.53 -3.38
CA SER A 8 14.75 4.91 -3.55
C SER A 8 13.44 4.91 -4.30
N PHE A 9 12.34 5.07 -3.55
CA PHE A 9 11.02 5.23 -4.14
C PHE A 9 11.10 6.36 -5.16
N SER A 10 10.84 6.04 -6.41
CA SER A 10 10.68 7.04 -7.46
C SER A 10 9.32 7.74 -7.28
N PRO A 11 9.13 8.92 -7.89
CA PRO A 11 7.84 9.62 -7.82
C PRO A 11 6.66 8.78 -8.32
N GLU A 12 6.89 7.95 -9.35
CA GLU A 12 5.92 7.01 -9.90
C GLU A 12 5.54 5.91 -8.89
N ASP A 13 6.50 5.40 -8.10
CA ASP A 13 6.21 4.42 -7.04
C ASP A 13 5.24 5.01 -6.00
N PHE A 14 5.42 6.28 -5.64
CA PHE A 14 4.52 6.97 -4.72
C PHE A 14 3.13 7.19 -5.33
N ASP A 15 3.01 7.43 -6.63
CA ASP A 15 1.72 7.52 -7.32
C ASP A 15 0.99 6.17 -7.32
N VAL A 16 1.72 5.08 -7.52
CA VAL A 16 1.18 3.71 -7.44
C VAL A 16 0.67 3.41 -6.01
N LEU A 17 1.50 3.65 -4.99
CA LEU A 17 1.16 3.44 -3.59
C LEU A 17 -0.05 4.29 -3.16
N ARG A 18 -0.04 5.57 -3.48
CA ARG A 18 -1.14 6.50 -3.15
C ARG A 18 -2.42 6.15 -3.90
N GLY A 19 -2.31 5.74 -5.16
CA GLY A 19 -3.45 5.30 -5.97
C GLY A 19 -4.11 4.03 -5.41
N ALA A 20 -3.30 3.06 -4.98
CA ALA A 20 -3.79 1.83 -4.36
C ALA A 20 -4.44 2.11 -3.00
N LEU A 21 -3.76 2.86 -2.13
CA LEU A 21 -4.27 3.20 -0.80
C LEU A 21 -5.53 4.08 -0.89
N GLY A 22 -5.56 5.05 -1.80
CA GLY A 22 -6.72 5.91 -2.04
C GLY A 22 -7.95 5.12 -2.51
N ALA A 23 -7.75 4.17 -3.42
CA ALA A 23 -8.83 3.27 -3.86
C ALA A 23 -9.34 2.40 -2.71
N TRP A 24 -8.45 1.81 -1.93
CA TRP A 24 -8.81 1.01 -0.75
C TRP A 24 -9.58 1.82 0.29
N CYS A 25 -9.16 3.08 0.55
CA CYS A 25 -9.86 3.98 1.46
C CYS A 25 -11.27 4.32 0.94
N ALA A 26 -11.39 4.63 -0.36
CA ALA A 26 -12.66 4.97 -1.00
C ALA A 26 -13.66 3.80 -0.95
N GLU A 27 -13.21 2.57 -1.23
CA GLU A 27 -14.03 1.36 -1.16
C GLU A 27 -14.63 1.12 0.22
N ARG A 28 -13.89 1.52 1.26
CA ARG A 28 -14.21 1.22 2.65
C ARG A 28 -14.81 2.42 3.38
N ARG A 29 -14.95 3.56 2.70
CA ARG A 29 -15.36 4.85 3.28
C ARG A 29 -14.51 5.23 4.49
N ILE A 30 -13.21 4.97 4.39
CA ILE A 30 -12.22 5.29 5.42
C ILE A 30 -11.56 6.62 5.05
N ASP A 31 -11.42 7.51 6.03
CA ASP A 31 -10.62 8.73 5.84
C ASP A 31 -9.14 8.35 5.70
N ILE A 32 -8.47 8.88 4.66
CA ILE A 32 -7.05 8.60 4.41
C ILE A 32 -6.11 9.08 5.53
N LYS A 33 -6.58 9.98 6.40
CA LYS A 33 -5.87 10.46 7.59
C LYS A 33 -6.11 9.59 8.82
N SER A 34 -7.01 8.62 8.74
CA SER A 34 -7.34 7.73 9.86
C SER A 34 -6.19 6.79 10.20
N VAL A 35 -6.18 6.28 11.44
CA VAL A 35 -5.23 5.25 11.89
C VAL A 35 -5.32 3.99 11.03
N GLU A 36 -6.52 3.63 10.58
CA GLU A 36 -6.70 2.45 9.72
C GLU A 36 -6.03 2.63 8.36
N ALA A 37 -6.12 3.84 7.79
CA ALA A 37 -5.42 4.18 6.55
C ALA A 37 -3.89 4.21 6.74
N GLN A 38 -3.40 4.63 7.90
CA GLN A 38 -1.97 4.54 8.22
C GLN A 38 -1.49 3.09 8.29
N PHE A 39 -2.28 2.20 8.92
CA PHE A 39 -1.95 0.77 8.95
C PHE A 39 -1.97 0.13 7.55
N ALA A 40 -2.93 0.52 6.71
CA ALA A 40 -2.98 0.10 5.31
C ALA A 40 -1.83 0.70 4.49
N ALA A 41 -1.37 1.91 4.79
CA ALA A 41 -0.20 2.52 4.14
C ALA A 41 1.08 1.74 4.47
N SER A 42 1.30 1.39 5.74
CA SER A 42 2.40 0.51 6.14
C SER A 42 2.33 -0.84 5.42
N ALA A 43 1.13 -1.43 5.35
CA ALA A 43 0.90 -2.67 4.61
C ALA A 43 1.27 -2.56 3.13
N ALA A 44 0.89 -1.46 2.48
CA ALA A 44 1.15 -1.22 1.08
C ALA A 44 2.65 -1.10 0.81
N LEU A 45 3.41 -0.49 1.73
CA LEU A 45 4.87 -0.42 1.66
C LEU A 45 5.51 -1.81 1.79
N ASP A 46 5.06 -2.61 2.77
CA ASP A 46 5.55 -3.98 2.95
C ASP A 46 5.29 -4.84 1.69
N LEU A 47 4.09 -4.70 1.10
CA LEU A 47 3.71 -5.39 -0.13
C LEU A 47 4.54 -4.92 -1.33
N TYR A 48 4.76 -3.62 -1.46
CA TYR A 48 5.60 -3.08 -2.54
C TYR A 48 7.02 -3.64 -2.49
N GLN A 49 7.60 -3.68 -1.29
CA GLN A 49 8.91 -4.27 -1.06
C GLN A 49 8.94 -5.79 -1.29
N ALA A 50 7.80 -6.47 -1.12
CA ALA A 50 7.64 -7.89 -1.45
C ALA A 50 7.46 -8.14 -2.96
N GLY A 51 7.41 -7.10 -3.80
CA GLY A 51 7.31 -7.21 -5.26
C GLY A 51 5.93 -6.91 -5.84
N HIS A 52 4.98 -6.40 -5.04
CA HIS A 52 3.71 -5.89 -5.53
C HIS A 52 3.90 -4.47 -6.07
N ASP A 53 4.40 -4.35 -7.30
CA ASP A 53 4.84 -3.07 -7.91
C ASP A 53 3.74 -2.32 -8.67
N SER A 54 2.53 -2.88 -8.77
CA SER A 54 1.41 -2.28 -9.50
C SER A 54 0.28 -1.87 -8.57
N ARG A 55 -0.47 -0.84 -8.97
CA ARG A 55 -1.63 -0.36 -8.21
C ARG A 55 -2.67 -1.47 -8.00
N GLU A 56 -2.89 -2.29 -9.02
CA GLU A 56 -3.90 -3.35 -9.00
C GLU A 56 -3.50 -4.49 -8.08
N THR A 57 -2.24 -4.93 -8.15
CA THR A 57 -1.71 -6.00 -7.28
C THR A 57 -1.66 -5.57 -5.82
N LEU A 58 -1.28 -4.31 -5.55
CA LEU A 58 -1.34 -3.73 -4.20
C LEU A 58 -2.77 -3.63 -3.68
N LEU A 59 -3.71 -3.12 -4.48
CA LEU A 59 -5.11 -2.99 -4.06
C LEU A 59 -5.73 -4.36 -3.78
N HIS A 60 -5.45 -5.36 -4.61
CA HIS A 60 -5.90 -6.72 -4.40
C HIS A 60 -5.36 -7.29 -3.08
N ALA A 61 -4.05 -7.20 -2.85
CA ALA A 61 -3.43 -7.67 -1.62
C ALA A 61 -3.90 -6.91 -0.36
N LEU A 62 -4.16 -5.60 -0.46
CA LEU A 62 -4.72 -4.78 0.62
C LEU A 62 -6.16 -5.18 0.97
N ARG A 63 -6.95 -5.66 0.00
CA ARG A 63 -8.31 -6.17 0.26
C ARG A 63 -8.24 -7.49 1.02
N ASP A 64 -7.37 -8.39 0.61
CA ASP A 64 -7.19 -9.71 1.24
C ASP A 64 -6.70 -9.60 2.70
N ARG A 65 -5.91 -8.57 3.02
CA ARG A 65 -5.34 -8.38 4.37
C ARG A 65 -6.36 -8.07 5.47
N LYS A 66 -7.60 -7.65 5.16
CA LYS A 66 -8.66 -7.44 6.18
C LYS A 66 -9.62 -8.65 6.30
N ALA A 67 -9.16 -9.84 5.94
CA ALA A 67 -9.86 -11.09 6.25
C ALA A 67 -9.40 -11.77 7.57
N ALA A 68 -8.62 -11.09 8.40
CA ALA A 68 -8.18 -11.57 9.72
C ALA A 68 -8.60 -10.62 10.84
#